data_AF-A0A1G5P9A6-F1
#
_entry.id   AF-A0A1G5P9A6-F1
#
_cell.length_a   1.000
_cell.length_b   1.000
_cell.length_c   1.000
_cell.angle_alpha   90.00
_cell.angle_beta   90.00
_cell.angle_gamma   90.00
#
_symmetry.space_group_name_H-M   'P 1'
#
loop_
_entity.id
_entity.type
_entity.pdbx_description
1 polymer ?
#
loop_
_entity_poly.entity_id
_entity_poly.type
_entity_poly.pdbx_seq_one_letter_code
_entity_poly.pdbx_strand_id
1 'polypeptide(L)'
;MNDEEAQKRSADGPQETGQLVLLYIPCPGMETAKELAAAAVSERLAACANILPTMVSVYRWQGAIEDEEETVLILKTPPEREADLRRLIEARHPYDVPAILTLAAVRVNTPYLEWAQAETA
;
A
#
# COMPACT_ATOMS: atom_id res chain seq x y z
N MET A 1 49.84 -14.66 16.00
CA MET A 1 49.40 -14.48 17.40
C MET A 1 49.79 -13.07 17.80
N ASN A 2 48.94 -12.03 17.70
CA ASN A 2 47.52 -11.95 17.38
C ASN A 2 47.26 -10.74 16.46
N ASP A 3 46.42 -10.98 15.45
CA ASP A 3 45.59 -9.99 14.77
C ASP A 3 44.39 -9.71 15.68
N GLU A 4 44.37 -8.61 16.43
CA GLU A 4 43.24 -8.30 17.33
C GLU A 4 42.95 -6.79 17.48
N GLU A 5 43.11 -6.02 16.40
CA GLU A 5 42.55 -4.66 16.30
C GLU A 5 41.72 -4.46 15.03
N ALA A 6 40.82 -5.40 14.74
CA ALA A 6 39.75 -5.23 13.78
C ALA A 6 38.49 -4.69 14.47
N GLN A 7 38.44 -3.38 14.63
CA GLN A 7 37.24 -2.65 15.00
C GLN A 7 36.24 -2.63 13.83
N LYS A 8 35.19 -3.46 13.88
CA LYS A 8 33.81 -3.18 13.41
C LYS A 8 33.00 -4.47 13.26
N ARG A 9 31.96 -4.60 14.11
CA ARG A 9 30.54 -4.69 13.72
C ARG A 9 29.77 -4.92 15.01
N SER A 10 29.15 -3.84 15.51
CA SER A 10 28.13 -3.94 16.56
C SER A 10 27.06 -4.92 16.07
N ALA A 11 26.76 -5.91 16.89
CA ALA A 11 25.74 -6.93 16.67
C ALA A 11 24.35 -6.41 17.05
N ASP A 12 24.01 -5.20 16.61
CA ASP A 12 22.67 -4.65 16.73
C ASP A 12 22.08 -4.58 15.31
N GLY A 13 21.31 -5.62 14.96
CA GLY A 13 20.45 -5.57 13.79
C GLY A 13 19.44 -4.42 13.98
N PRO A 14 19.00 -3.74 12.91
CA PRO A 14 18.22 -2.51 13.06
C PRO A 14 16.99 -2.73 13.97
N GLN A 15 16.92 -1.92 15.04
CA GLN A 15 15.78 -1.74 15.94
C GLN A 15 14.47 -1.62 15.14
N GLU A 16 13.37 -2.13 15.71
CA GLU A 16 12.02 -2.13 15.11
C GLU A 16 11.69 -0.78 14.46
N THR A 17 11.82 -0.74 13.14
CA THR A 17 11.48 0.42 12.33
C THR A 17 9.97 0.42 12.13
N GLY A 18 9.35 1.59 12.26
CA GLY A 18 7.92 1.76 12.00
C GLY A 18 7.51 1.11 10.67
N GLN A 19 6.30 0.56 10.64
CA GLN A 19 5.83 -0.21 9.49
C GLN A 19 4.94 0.65 8.60
N LEU A 20 4.93 0.35 7.31
CA LEU A 20 3.89 0.79 6.40
C LEU A 20 3.06 -0.42 6.00
N VAL A 21 1.82 -0.17 5.62
CA VAL A 21 0.97 -1.13 4.92
C VAL A 21 0.77 -0.69 3.48
N LEU A 22 0.68 -1.68 2.59
CA LEU A 22 0.28 -1.50 1.21
C LEU A 22 -1.14 -2.01 1.07
N LEU A 23 -2.04 -1.15 0.60
CA LEU A 23 -3.38 -1.58 0.21
C LEU A 23 -3.39 -1.84 -1.29
N TYR A 24 -3.62 -3.10 -1.68
CA TYR A 24 -3.82 -3.53 -3.06
C TYR A 24 -5.32 -3.50 -3.38
N ILE A 25 -5.68 -2.69 -4.39
CA ILE A 25 -7.06 -2.38 -4.75
C ILE A 25 -7.21 -2.47 -6.28
N PRO A 26 -7.76 -3.55 -6.83
CA PRO A 26 -8.26 -3.59 -8.20
C PRO A 26 -9.37 -2.54 -8.39
N CYS A 27 -9.28 -1.77 -9.47
CA CYS A 27 -10.28 -0.80 -9.88
C CYS A 27 -10.74 -1.10 -11.32
N PRO A 28 -12.00 -0.78 -11.69
CA PRO A 28 -12.50 -1.02 -13.05
C PRO A 28 -11.76 -0.24 -14.15
N GLY A 29 -10.92 0.73 -13.77
CA GLY A 29 -10.12 1.45 -14.75
C GLY A 29 -9.22 2.53 -14.15
N MET A 30 -8.46 3.16 -15.05
CA MET A 30 -7.48 4.20 -14.74
C MET A 30 -8.10 5.44 -14.10
N GLU A 31 -9.31 5.82 -14.51
CA GLU A 31 -10.02 6.98 -13.97
C GLU A 31 -10.34 6.79 -12.48
N THR A 32 -11.05 5.72 -12.13
CA THR A 32 -11.35 5.36 -10.73
C THR A 32 -10.09 5.24 -9.89
N ALA A 33 -9.03 4.59 -10.40
CA ALA A 33 -7.78 4.45 -9.67
C ALA A 33 -7.12 5.82 -9.39
N LYS A 34 -7.16 6.76 -10.34
CA LYS A 34 -6.62 8.12 -10.16
C LYS A 34 -7.45 8.95 -9.19
N GLU A 35 -8.77 8.86 -9.24
CA GLU A 35 -9.66 9.59 -8.34
C GLU A 35 -9.48 9.14 -6.89
N LEU A 36 -9.46 7.82 -6.66
CA LEU A 36 -9.19 7.24 -5.34
C LEU A 36 -7.79 7.60 -4.84
N ALA A 37 -6.78 7.53 -5.71
CA ALA A 37 -5.41 7.91 -5.36
C ALA A 37 -5.32 9.39 -4.95
N ALA A 38 -5.92 10.29 -5.74
CA ALA A 38 -5.92 11.72 -5.46
C ALA A 38 -6.63 12.00 -4.13
N ALA A 39 -7.81 11.43 -3.91
CA ALA A 39 -8.56 11.57 -2.67
C ALA A 39 -7.76 11.09 -1.44
N ALA A 40 -7.22 9.86 -1.50
CA ALA A 40 -6.46 9.27 -0.40
C ALA A 40 -5.24 10.10 -0.01
N VAL A 41 -4.51 10.64 -1.00
CA VAL A 41 -3.33 11.48 -0.76
C VAL A 41 -3.72 12.88 -0.30
N SER A 42 -4.72 13.51 -0.93
CA SER A 42 -5.19 14.85 -0.53
C SER A 42 -5.77 14.88 0.89
N GLU A 43 -6.40 13.80 1.33
CA GLU A 43 -6.93 13.66 2.70
C GLU A 43 -5.88 13.16 3.70
N ARG A 44 -4.61 13.01 3.28
CA ARG A 44 -3.49 12.55 4.11
C ARG A 44 -3.74 11.16 4.73
N LEU A 45 -4.55 10.34 4.06
CA LEU A 45 -4.83 8.95 4.46
C LEU A 45 -3.84 7.96 3.83
N ALA A 46 -3.14 8.36 2.76
CA ALA A 46 -2.02 7.63 2.18
C ALA A 46 -0.90 8.60 1.81
N ALA A 47 0.35 8.18 2.00
CA ALA A 47 1.52 8.98 1.62
C ALA A 47 1.70 9.00 0.10
N CYS A 48 1.47 7.87 -0.59
CA CYS A 48 1.43 7.83 -2.05
C CYS A 48 0.61 6.68 -2.61
N ALA A 49 0.40 6.76 -3.93
CA ALA A 49 -0.22 5.74 -4.76
C ALA A 49 0.74 5.25 -5.85
N ASN A 50 0.66 3.98 -6.22
CA ASN A 50 1.10 3.51 -7.54
C ASN A 50 -0.11 2.97 -8.29
N ILE A 51 -0.19 3.27 -9.58
CA ILE A 51 -1.27 2.82 -10.44
C ILE A 51 -0.61 1.97 -11.53
N LEU A 52 -0.90 0.68 -11.53
CA LEU A 52 -0.42 -0.25 -12.55
C LEU A 52 -1.55 -0.41 -13.59
N PRO A 53 -1.36 0.11 -14.81
CA PRO A 53 -2.39 0.02 -15.85
C PRO A 53 -2.57 -1.43 -16.31
N THR A 54 -3.80 -1.74 -16.75
CA THR A 54 -4.16 -2.92 -17.53
C THR A 54 -3.68 -4.25 -16.93
N MET A 55 -4.54 -4.85 -16.13
CA MET A 55 -4.46 -6.25 -15.71
C MET A 55 -5.74 -6.99 -16.09
N VAL A 56 -5.70 -8.33 -16.09
CA VAL A 56 -6.89 -9.17 -16.24
C VAL A 56 -7.17 -9.85 -14.91
N SER A 57 -8.33 -9.56 -14.33
CA SER A 57 -8.85 -10.24 -13.15
C SER A 57 -9.73 -11.39 -13.60
N VAL A 58 -9.43 -12.60 -13.14
CA VAL A 58 -10.20 -13.81 -13.45
C VAL A 58 -10.84 -14.33 -12.18
N TYR A 59 -12.16 -14.50 -12.17
CA TYR A 59 -12.91 -14.91 -10.98
C TYR A 59 -14.13 -15.77 -11.36
N ARG A 60 -14.83 -16.31 -10.35
CA ARG A 60 -16.08 -17.05 -10.56
C ARG A 60 -17.26 -16.20 -10.12
N TRP A 61 -18.22 -15.98 -11.01
CA TRP A 61 -19.45 -15.28 -10.72
C TRP A 61 -20.65 -16.02 -11.30
N GLN A 62 -21.72 -16.16 -10.51
CA GLN A 62 -22.95 -16.87 -10.91
C GLN A 62 -22.74 -18.25 -11.56
N GLY A 63 -21.68 -18.96 -11.14
CA GLY A 63 -21.36 -20.29 -11.64
C GLY A 63 -20.45 -20.32 -12.87
N ALA A 64 -20.22 -19.19 -13.56
CA ALA A 64 -19.32 -19.05 -14.68
C ALA A 64 -17.93 -18.53 -14.25
N ILE A 65 -16.91 -18.80 -15.06
CA ILE A 65 -15.62 -18.09 -14.94
C ILE A 65 -15.75 -16.83 -15.78
N GLU A 66 -15.49 -15.70 -15.14
CA GLU A 66 -15.49 -14.38 -15.75
C GLU A 66 -14.06 -13.83 -15.74
N ASP A 67 -13.77 -12.95 -16.69
CA ASP A 67 -12.57 -12.13 -16.67
C ASP A 67 -12.88 -10.69 -17.06
N GLU A 68 -12.19 -9.76 -16.41
CA GLU A 68 -12.37 -8.32 -16.62
C GLU A 68 -11.02 -7.61 -16.66
N GLU A 69 -10.92 -6.60 -17.53
CA GLU A 69 -9.78 -5.69 -17.53
C GLU A 69 -9.90 -4.69 -16.37
N GLU A 70 -8.85 -4.59 -15.58
CA GLU A 70 -8.81 -3.72 -14.41
C GLU A 70 -7.49 -2.94 -14.33
N THR A 71 -7.43 -2.00 -13.40
CA THR A 71 -6.24 -1.24 -13.04
C THR A 71 -5.93 -1.47 -11.57
N VAL A 72 -4.70 -1.82 -11.22
CA VAL A 72 -4.31 -1.97 -9.81
C VAL A 72 -3.92 -0.63 -9.23
N LEU A 73 -4.60 -0.23 -8.16
CA LEU A 73 -4.18 0.84 -7.26
C LEU A 73 -3.46 0.23 -6.05
N ILE A 74 -2.25 0.73 -5.76
CA ILE A 74 -1.49 0.40 -4.55
C ILE A 74 -1.25 1.65 -3.72
N LEU A 75 -1.90 1.76 -2.58
CA LEU A 75 -1.71 2.87 -1.63
C LEU A 75 -0.76 2.46 -0.51
N LYS A 76 0.14 3.37 -0.09
CA LYS A 76 1.02 3.15 1.07
C LYS A 76 0.67 4.11 2.18
N THR A 77 0.50 3.57 3.37
CA THR A 77 0.10 4.36 4.54
C THR A 77 0.62 3.73 5.82
N PRO A 78 0.80 4.49 6.92
CA PRO A 78 1.00 3.90 8.24
C PRO A 78 -0.23 3.07 8.67
N PRO A 79 -0.04 1.98 9.43
CA PRO A 79 -1.14 1.14 9.92
C PRO A 79 -2.26 1.91 10.62
N GLU A 80 -1.93 3.01 11.30
CA GLU A 80 -2.86 3.84 12.05
C GLU A 80 -3.90 4.53 11.16
N ARG A 81 -3.59 4.74 9.87
CA ARG A 81 -4.48 5.37 8.88
C ARG A 81 -5.28 4.37 8.06
N GLU A 82 -4.98 3.08 8.16
CA GLU A 82 -5.58 2.04 7.33
C GLU A 82 -7.12 2.03 7.45
N ALA A 83 -7.65 2.15 8.66
CA ALA A 83 -9.09 2.08 8.88
C ALA A 83 -9.84 3.24 8.20
N ASP A 84 -9.32 4.46 8.28
CA ASP A 84 -9.91 5.63 7.62
C ASP A 84 -9.75 5.53 6.10
N LEU A 85 -8.59 5.05 5.64
CA LEU A 85 -8.34 4.85 4.22
C LEU A 85 -9.29 3.81 3.60
N ARG A 86 -9.53 2.69 4.30
CA ARG A 86 -10.51 1.66 3.87
C ARG A 86 -11.90 2.25 3.72
N ARG A 87 -12.36 3.05 4.69
CA ARG A 87 -13.67 3.73 4.61
C ARG A 87 -13.77 4.68 3.42
N LEU A 88 -12.71 5.43 3.12
CA LEU A 88 -12.68 6.30 1.94
C LEU A 88 -12.83 5.49 0.65
N ILE A 89 -12.10 4.38 0.54
CA ILE A 89 -12.15 3.51 -0.64
C ILE A 89 -13.55 2.91 -0.75
N GLU A 90 -14.09 2.30 0.30
CA GLU A 90 -15.44 1.70 0.31
C GLU A 90 -16.53 2.71 -0.08
N ALA A 91 -16.42 3.96 0.38
CA ALA A 91 -17.41 5.00 0.09
C ALA A 91 -17.36 5.52 -1.36
N ARG A 92 -16.25 5.33 -2.07
CA ARG A 92 -16.02 5.92 -3.40
C ARG A 92 -15.81 4.87 -4.50
N HIS A 93 -15.54 3.63 -4.15
CA HIS A 93 -15.32 2.58 -5.12
C HIS A 93 -16.64 2.22 -5.81
N PRO A 94 -16.66 2.08 -7.14
CA PRO A 94 -17.89 1.82 -7.90
C PRO A 94 -18.45 0.39 -7.71
N TYR A 95 -17.62 -0.55 -7.28
CA TYR A 95 -18.08 -1.90 -6.95
C TYR A 95 -18.75 -1.95 -5.58
N ASP A 96 -19.82 -2.74 -5.47
CA ASP A 96 -20.54 -2.97 -4.21
C ASP A 96 -19.63 -3.57 -3.13
N VAL A 97 -18.70 -4.46 -3.53
CA VAL A 97 -17.74 -5.10 -2.64
C VAL A 97 -16.34 -4.98 -3.25
N PRO A 98 -15.61 -3.87 -3.01
CA PRO A 98 -14.26 -3.70 -3.51
C PRO A 98 -13.29 -4.68 -2.83
N ALA A 99 -12.37 -5.25 -3.60
CA ALA A 99 -11.26 -6.00 -3.04
C ALA A 99 -10.22 -5.02 -2.47
N ILE A 100 -10.07 -4.99 -1.14
CA ILE A 100 -9.10 -4.13 -0.43
C ILE A 100 -8.19 -5.01 0.44
N LEU A 101 -7.06 -5.42 -0.10
CA LEU A 101 -6.10 -6.31 0.58
C LEU A 101 -4.97 -5.51 1.22
N THR A 102 -4.63 -5.83 2.47
CA THR A 102 -3.50 -5.23 3.17
C THR A 102 -2.28 -6.15 3.16
N LEU A 103 -1.14 -5.61 2.74
CA LEU A 103 0.16 -6.27 2.79
C LEU A 103 1.11 -5.48 3.69
N ALA A 104 1.69 -6.15 4.69
CA ALA A 104 2.65 -5.52 5.60
C ALA A 104 4.02 -5.32 4.94
N ALA A 105 4.53 -4.09 4.94
CA ALA A 105 5.92 -3.81 4.61
C ALA A 105 6.79 -3.98 5.85
N VAL A 106 7.28 -5.20 6.07
CA VAL A 106 8.11 -5.56 7.25
C VAL A 106 9.44 -4.81 7.34
N ARG A 107 9.90 -4.22 6.23
CA ARG A 107 11.11 -3.39 6.17
C ARG A 107 10.88 -2.23 5.22
N VAL A 108 11.12 -1.03 5.71
CA VAL A 108 11.07 0.24 4.97
C VAL A 108 12.35 1.02 5.30
N ASN A 109 12.97 1.66 4.31
CA ASN A 109 14.14 2.50 4.57
C ASN A 109 13.72 3.75 5.37
N THR A 110 14.50 4.10 6.39
CA THR A 110 14.16 5.15 7.37
C THR A 110 13.70 6.48 6.74
N PRO A 111 14.40 7.05 5.74
CA PRO A 111 13.96 8.33 5.17
C PRO A 111 12.58 8.29 4.49
N TYR A 112 12.21 7.15 3.91
CA TYR A 112 10.90 7.00 3.26
C TYR A 112 9.79 6.80 4.28
N LEU A 113 10.06 6.04 5.34
CA LEU A 113 9.14 5.86 6.45
C LEU A 113 8.82 7.21 7.12
N GLU A 114 9.85 7.99 7.46
CA GLU A 114 9.70 9.30 8.09
C GLU A 114 8.88 10.26 7.22
N TRP A 115 9.16 10.31 5.92
CA TRP A 115 8.37 11.09 4.97
C TRP A 115 6.91 10.62 4.92
N ALA A 116 6.67 9.30 4.82
CA ALA A 116 5.32 8.77 4.74
C ALA A 116 4.49 9.06 6.00
N GLN A 117 5.11 8.95 7.18
CA GLN A 117 4.50 9.33 8.44
C GLN A 117 4.23 10.85 8.50
N ALA A 118 5.16 11.67 8.05
CA ALA A 118 4.99 13.13 8.03
C ALA A 118 3.88 13.59 7.09
N GLU A 119 3.69 12.95 5.93
CA GLU A 119 2.60 13.28 4.98
C GLU A 119 1.23 12.76 5.41
N THR A 120 1.20 11.88 6.41
CA THR A 120 -0.03 11.28 6.94
C THR A 120 -0.26 11.60 8.43
N ALA A 121 0.54 12.48 9.02
CA ALA A 121 0.32 13.05 10.35
C ALA A 121 -0.89 13.98 10.37
#